data_AF-A0A6A6SG30-F1
#
_entry.id   AF-A0A6A6SG30-F1
#
_cell.length_a   1.000
_cell.length_b   1.000
_cell.length_c   1.000
_cell.angle_alpha   90.00
_cell.angle_beta   90.00
_cell.angle_gamma   90.00
#
_symmetry.space_group_name_H-M   'P 1'
#
loop_
_entity.id
_entity.type
_entity.pdbx_description
1 polymer ?
#
loop_
_entity_poly.entity_id
_entity_poly.type
_entity_poly.pdbx_seq_one_letter_code
_entity_poly.pdbx_strand_id
1 'polypeptide(L)'
;MASVGLDEDSIDEILYLSRANEAADLATFLSGLATSTQRSDTEILAAAVDPYTKNTALHYAAANGHVDIIKLLVPTNTTTVTKPPSTPASGLINATNDSGNTALHWAALNGHLESVKLLVQAGADVTIINKAGHDAVFEAEINDKGDVVEWLLAAVEGLETGIGQGGDEEGERGGEADRPKDADGNADGVEQVRTQMEGLDAANGSQGG
;
A
#
# COMPACT_ATOMS: atom_id res chain seq x y z
N MET A 1 4.37 -28.49 -18.07
CA MET A 1 4.30 -27.11 -18.59
C MET A 1 5.33 -27.00 -19.69
N ALA A 2 4.92 -26.90 -20.96
CA ALA A 2 5.88 -26.62 -22.04
C ALA A 2 6.49 -25.24 -21.78
N SER A 3 7.82 -25.16 -21.80
CA SER A 3 8.56 -23.89 -21.83
C SER A 3 7.87 -22.94 -22.81
N VAL A 4 7.64 -21.68 -22.41
CA VAL A 4 7.10 -20.65 -23.32
C VAL A 4 8.03 -20.50 -24.54
N GLY A 5 9.31 -20.87 -24.41
CA GLY A 5 10.20 -21.06 -25.54
C GLY A 5 10.45 -19.79 -26.33
N LEU A 6 10.42 -18.63 -25.66
CA LEU A 6 10.85 -17.37 -26.26
C LEU A 6 12.33 -17.49 -26.62
N ASP A 7 12.64 -17.13 -27.87
CA ASP A 7 14.01 -16.92 -28.31
C ASP A 7 14.61 -15.66 -27.66
N GLU A 8 15.94 -15.57 -27.70
CA GLU A 8 16.70 -14.48 -27.08
C GLU A 8 16.33 -13.12 -27.68
N ASP A 9 16.12 -13.04 -29.00
CA ASP A 9 15.75 -11.79 -29.69
C ASP A 9 14.39 -11.26 -29.20
N SER A 10 13.41 -12.15 -29.02
CA SER A 10 12.09 -11.79 -28.47
C SER A 10 12.16 -11.30 -27.03
N ILE A 11 13.03 -11.91 -26.21
CA ILE A 11 13.25 -11.46 -24.83
C ILE A 11 13.89 -10.08 -24.84
N ASP A 12 14.97 -9.90 -25.60
CA ASP A 12 15.71 -8.64 -25.68
C ASP A 12 14.83 -7.50 -26.19
N GLU A 13 13.96 -7.75 -27.18
CA GLU A 13 13.04 -6.75 -27.70
C GLU A 13 12.01 -6.29 -26.64
N ILE A 14 11.41 -7.23 -25.90
CA ILE A 14 10.47 -6.90 -24.81
C ILE A 14 11.16 -6.02 -23.75
N LEU A 15 12.37 -6.41 -23.34
CA LEU A 15 13.13 -5.68 -22.33
C LEU A 15 13.60 -4.32 -22.85
N TYR A 16 14.00 -4.24 -24.13
CA TYR A 16 14.41 -3.01 -24.79
C TYR A 16 13.27 -1.99 -24.86
N LEU A 17 12.12 -2.38 -25.41
CA LEU A 17 10.95 -1.50 -25.54
C LEU A 17 10.47 -1.02 -24.17
N SER A 18 10.51 -1.89 -23.17
CA SER A 18 10.18 -1.54 -21.78
C SER A 18 11.15 -0.52 -21.19
N ARG A 19 12.44 -0.60 -21.51
CA ARG A 19 13.48 0.35 -21.07
C ARG A 19 13.45 1.67 -21.84
N ALA A 20 13.09 1.62 -23.12
CA ALA A 20 13.01 2.77 -24.02
C ALA A 20 11.72 3.59 -23.90
N ASN A 21 10.74 3.12 -23.11
CA ASN A 21 9.40 3.72 -22.97
C ASN A 21 8.55 3.68 -24.25
N GLU A 22 8.72 2.63 -25.07
CA GLU A 22 8.02 2.45 -26.34
C GLU A 22 6.73 1.64 -26.14
N ALA A 23 5.75 2.19 -25.41
CA ALA A 23 4.58 1.42 -24.96
C ALA A 23 3.68 0.92 -26.11
N ALA A 24 3.54 1.71 -27.18
CA ALA A 24 2.74 1.33 -28.34
C ALA A 24 3.38 0.18 -29.13
N ASP A 25 4.70 0.24 -29.31
CA ASP A 25 5.46 -0.78 -30.01
C ASP A 25 5.53 -2.06 -29.17
N LEU A 26 5.71 -1.95 -27.85
CA LEU A 26 5.65 -3.09 -26.93
C LEU A 26 4.29 -3.79 -27.00
N ALA A 27 3.18 -3.04 -26.96
CA ALA A 27 1.84 -3.62 -27.07
C ALA A 27 1.63 -4.32 -28.43
N THR A 28 2.12 -3.72 -29.51
CA THR A 28 2.04 -4.30 -30.85
C THR A 28 2.87 -5.58 -30.95
N PHE A 29 4.08 -5.57 -30.40
CA PHE A 29 4.99 -6.71 -30.38
C PHE A 29 4.41 -7.88 -29.56
N LEU A 30 3.90 -7.61 -28.36
CA LEU A 30 3.24 -8.61 -27.51
C LEU A 30 2.04 -9.25 -28.20
N SER A 31 1.20 -8.46 -28.86
CA SER A 31 0.05 -8.98 -29.64
C SER A 31 0.49 -9.89 -30.79
N GLY A 32 1.57 -9.53 -31.49
CA GLY A 32 2.19 -10.37 -32.52
C GLY A 32 2.72 -11.69 -31.96
N LEU A 33 3.44 -11.63 -30.83
CA LEU A 33 3.96 -12.82 -30.14
C LEU A 33 2.85 -13.71 -29.56
N ALA A 34 1.80 -13.13 -28.98
CA ALA A 34 0.65 -13.87 -28.47
C ALA A 34 -0.02 -14.67 -29.59
N THR A 35 -0.15 -14.06 -30.77
CA THR A 35 -0.69 -14.71 -31.97
C THR A 35 0.22 -15.84 -32.47
N SER A 36 1.54 -15.61 -32.54
CA SER A 36 2.49 -16.59 -33.09
C SER A 36 2.74 -17.77 -32.15
N THR A 37 2.78 -17.53 -30.84
CA THR A 37 3.07 -18.53 -29.81
C THR A 37 1.81 -19.20 -29.25
N GLN A 38 0.62 -18.65 -29.53
CA GLN A 38 -0.65 -19.05 -28.93
C GLN A 38 -0.64 -19.01 -27.39
N ARG A 39 0.07 -18.02 -26.83
CA ARG A 39 0.20 -17.79 -25.38
C ARG A 39 -0.45 -16.47 -24.99
N SER A 40 -0.80 -16.36 -23.71
CA SER A 40 -1.26 -15.09 -23.14
C SER A 40 -0.10 -14.10 -22.94
N ASP A 41 -0.39 -12.80 -23.02
CA ASP A 41 0.58 -11.74 -22.70
C ASP A 41 1.21 -11.95 -21.32
N THR A 42 0.44 -12.41 -20.35
CA THR A 42 0.93 -12.73 -19.00
C THR A 42 1.97 -13.85 -18.99
N GLU A 43 1.80 -14.89 -19.80
CA GLU A 43 2.79 -15.98 -19.91
C GLU A 43 4.05 -15.51 -20.64
N ILE A 44 3.88 -14.71 -21.69
CA ILE A 44 4.99 -14.13 -22.47
C ILE A 44 5.83 -13.23 -21.56
N LEU A 45 5.20 -12.28 -20.88
CA LEU A 45 5.88 -11.36 -19.97
C LEU A 45 6.53 -12.07 -18.79
N ALA A 46 5.92 -13.13 -18.25
CA ALA A 46 6.53 -13.93 -17.19
C ALA A 46 7.75 -14.74 -17.67
N ALA A 47 7.80 -15.08 -18.97
CA ALA A 47 8.94 -15.77 -19.57
C ALA A 47 10.02 -14.82 -20.09
N ALA A 48 9.69 -13.56 -20.38
CA ALA A 48 10.60 -12.51 -20.81
C ALA A 48 11.45 -11.99 -19.65
N VAL A 49 12.43 -12.79 -19.26
CA VAL A 49 13.32 -12.56 -18.13
C VAL A 49 14.76 -12.49 -18.63
N ASP A 50 15.45 -11.42 -18.27
CA ASP A 50 16.87 -11.21 -18.57
C ASP A 50 17.69 -12.41 -18.05
N PRO A 51 18.42 -13.11 -18.93
CA PRO A 51 19.08 -14.36 -18.56
C PRO A 51 20.20 -14.17 -17.53
N TYR A 52 20.80 -12.98 -17.47
CA TYR A 52 21.98 -12.66 -16.66
C TYR A 52 21.66 -12.06 -15.30
N THR A 53 20.57 -11.30 -15.21
CA THR A 53 20.20 -10.55 -14.00
C THR A 53 18.88 -10.99 -13.40
N LYS A 54 18.08 -11.76 -14.13
CA LYS A 54 16.68 -12.08 -13.84
C LYS A 54 15.77 -10.85 -13.73
N ASN A 55 16.19 -9.70 -14.27
CA ASN A 55 15.32 -8.55 -14.43
C ASN A 55 14.20 -8.88 -15.43
N THR A 56 13.02 -8.36 -15.14
CA THR A 56 11.85 -8.45 -16.03
C THR A 56 11.61 -7.10 -16.69
N ALA A 57 10.72 -7.06 -17.68
CA ALA A 57 10.21 -5.81 -18.26
C ALA A 57 9.77 -4.79 -17.19
N LEU A 58 9.13 -5.30 -16.11
CA LEU A 58 8.63 -4.46 -15.02
C LEU A 58 9.76 -3.83 -14.20
N HIS A 59 10.89 -4.54 -14.02
CA HIS A 59 12.07 -3.96 -13.36
C HIS A 59 12.61 -2.78 -14.15
N TYR A 60 12.80 -2.93 -15.47
CA TYR A 60 13.31 -1.86 -16.32
C TYR A 60 12.35 -0.67 -16.40
N ALA A 61 11.05 -0.93 -16.52
CA ALA A 61 10.04 0.13 -16.53
C ALA A 61 10.01 0.91 -15.20
N ALA A 62 10.02 0.19 -14.08
CA ALA A 62 10.00 0.77 -12.74
C ALA A 62 11.28 1.56 -12.44
N ALA A 63 12.45 1.02 -12.81
CA ALA A 63 13.74 1.67 -12.63
C ALA A 63 13.86 3.01 -13.36
N ASN A 64 13.12 3.22 -14.46
CA ASN A 64 13.16 4.46 -15.25
C ASN A 64 11.93 5.36 -15.08
N GLY A 65 10.95 4.94 -14.27
CA GLY A 65 9.73 5.74 -14.04
C GLY A 65 8.73 5.69 -15.20
N HIS A 66 8.77 4.65 -16.03
CA HIS A 66 7.95 4.53 -17.25
C HIS A 66 6.53 4.05 -16.93
N VAL A 67 5.71 4.96 -16.39
CA VAL A 67 4.36 4.69 -15.90
C VAL A 67 3.46 4.02 -16.95
N ASP A 68 3.55 4.42 -18.22
CA ASP A 68 2.70 3.85 -19.27
C ASP A 68 3.08 2.40 -19.60
N ILE A 69 4.37 2.07 -19.55
CA ILE A 69 4.83 0.68 -19.62
C ILE A 69 4.33 -0.11 -18.40
N ILE A 70 4.43 0.45 -17.19
CA ILE A 70 3.95 -0.24 -15.97
C ILE A 70 2.45 -0.55 -16.07
N LYS A 71 1.63 0.40 -16.55
CA LYS A 71 0.18 0.18 -16.77
C LYS A 71 -0.09 -0.92 -17.79
N LEU A 72 0.71 -0.99 -18.85
CA LEU A 72 0.61 -2.04 -19.86
C LEU A 72 0.97 -3.42 -19.29
N LEU A 73 2.04 -3.49 -18.49
CA LEU A 73 2.57 -4.74 -17.93
C LEU A 73 1.74 -5.29 -16.77
N VAL A 74 1.17 -4.40 -15.95
CA VAL A 74 0.37 -4.77 -14.77
C VAL A 74 -0.91 -3.94 -14.76
N PRO A 75 -1.97 -4.43 -15.42
CA PRO A 75 -3.26 -3.76 -15.39
C PRO A 75 -3.74 -3.66 -13.94
N THR A 76 -3.95 -2.45 -13.45
CA THR A 76 -4.58 -2.25 -12.14
C THR A 76 -6.06 -2.61 -12.28
N ASN A 77 -6.52 -3.54 -11.46
CA ASN A 77 -7.93 -3.88 -11.39
C ASN A 77 -8.68 -2.71 -10.77
N THR A 78 -9.02 -1.69 -11.57
CA THR A 78 -9.76 -0.48 -11.14
C THR A 78 -11.22 -0.76 -10.76
N THR A 79 -11.61 -2.02 -10.61
CA THR A 79 -12.94 -2.46 -10.21
C THR A 79 -12.86 -3.32 -8.95
N THR A 80 -12.87 -2.64 -7.80
CA THR A 80 -13.47 -3.03 -6.49
C THR A 80 -12.57 -2.63 -5.31
N VAL A 81 -12.97 -1.54 -4.65
CA VAL A 81 -12.37 -0.96 -3.43
C VAL A 81 -12.59 -1.84 -2.17
N THR A 82 -12.97 -3.12 -2.29
CA THR A 82 -13.52 -3.88 -1.15
C THR A 82 -12.80 -5.17 -0.79
N LYS A 83 -11.63 -5.48 -1.36
CA LYS A 83 -10.83 -6.60 -0.86
C LYS A 83 -9.36 -6.50 -1.29
N PRO A 84 -8.38 -6.81 -0.43
CA PRO A 84 -7.05 -7.14 -0.94
C PRO A 84 -7.22 -8.31 -1.92
N PRO A 85 -6.67 -8.23 -3.15
CA PRO A 85 -6.80 -9.30 -4.11
C PRO A 85 -6.15 -10.55 -3.52
N SER A 86 -6.97 -11.54 -3.15
CA SER A 86 -6.55 -12.86 -2.65
C SER A 86 -5.95 -13.75 -3.75
N THR A 87 -5.52 -13.14 -4.85
CA THR A 87 -4.80 -13.75 -5.97
C THR A 87 -3.82 -12.70 -6.51
N PRO A 88 -2.49 -12.91 -6.44
CA PRO A 88 -1.55 -11.93 -6.95
C PRO A 88 -1.81 -11.69 -8.44
N ALA A 89 -2.05 -10.43 -8.78
CA ALA A 89 -2.19 -9.95 -10.14
C ALA A 89 -0.87 -10.19 -10.87
N SER A 90 -0.80 -11.21 -11.73
CA SER A 90 0.40 -11.62 -12.48
C SER A 90 1.60 -11.97 -11.57
N GLY A 91 2.19 -13.15 -11.71
CA GLY A 91 3.44 -13.49 -10.99
C GLY A 91 4.59 -12.47 -11.22
N LEU A 92 4.45 -11.61 -12.22
CA LEU A 92 5.35 -10.52 -12.57
C LEU A 92 5.46 -9.42 -11.49
N ILE A 93 4.39 -9.06 -10.78
CA ILE A 93 4.37 -7.87 -9.90
C ILE A 93 5.38 -7.98 -8.74
N ASN A 94 5.53 -9.19 -8.21
CA ASN A 94 6.44 -9.51 -7.11
C ASN A 94 7.62 -10.38 -7.57
N ALA A 95 7.89 -10.44 -8.88
CA ALA A 95 9.05 -11.14 -9.40
C ALA A 95 10.34 -10.50 -8.87
N THR A 96 11.27 -11.33 -8.42
CA THR A 96 12.56 -10.88 -7.90
C THR A 96 13.68 -11.18 -8.88
N ASN A 97 14.59 -10.22 -9.07
CA ASN A 97 15.81 -10.43 -9.82
C ASN A 97 16.88 -11.21 -9.02
N ASP A 98 18.09 -11.39 -9.57
CA ASP A 98 19.17 -12.14 -8.91
C ASP A 98 19.68 -11.48 -7.62
N SER A 99 19.41 -10.19 -7.39
CA SER A 99 19.70 -9.50 -6.13
C SER A 99 18.53 -9.57 -5.15
N GLY A 100 17.43 -10.24 -5.51
CA GLY A 100 16.21 -10.27 -4.70
C GLY A 100 15.36 -9.00 -4.82
N ASN A 101 15.75 -8.04 -5.66
CA ASN A 101 14.99 -6.81 -5.86
C ASN A 101 13.74 -7.10 -6.67
N THR A 102 12.62 -6.47 -6.29
CA THR A 102 11.40 -6.39 -7.11
C THR A 102 11.37 -5.08 -7.88
N ALA A 103 10.44 -4.93 -8.83
CA ALA A 103 10.21 -3.65 -9.50
C ALA A 103 9.97 -2.49 -8.53
N LEU A 104 9.29 -2.74 -7.40
CA LEU A 104 9.04 -1.73 -6.36
C LEU A 104 10.35 -1.23 -5.73
N HIS A 105 11.34 -2.10 -5.49
CA HIS A 105 12.66 -1.68 -5.00
C HIS A 105 13.32 -0.70 -5.96
N TRP A 106 13.31 -0.99 -7.26
CA TRP A 106 13.93 -0.12 -8.27
C TRP A 106 13.21 1.23 -8.42
N ALA A 107 11.87 1.24 -8.41
CA ALA A 107 11.12 2.49 -8.42
C ALA A 107 11.41 3.34 -7.19
N ALA A 108 11.51 2.71 -6.02
CA ALA A 108 11.76 3.38 -4.75
C ALA A 108 13.19 3.93 -4.67
N LEU A 109 14.18 3.12 -5.02
CA LEU A 109 15.60 3.49 -5.11
C LEU A 109 15.80 4.74 -5.99
N ASN A 110 15.11 4.81 -7.12
CA ASN A 110 15.23 5.93 -8.06
C ASN A 110 14.27 7.10 -7.80
N GLY A 111 13.37 6.98 -6.82
CA GLY A 111 12.44 8.06 -6.44
C GLY A 111 11.27 8.26 -7.39
N HIS A 112 10.90 7.23 -8.15
CA HIS A 112 9.78 7.30 -9.10
C HIS A 112 8.44 7.11 -8.38
N LEU A 113 8.00 8.14 -7.65
CA LEU A 113 6.81 8.10 -6.80
C LEU A 113 5.55 7.61 -7.53
N GLU A 114 5.32 8.04 -8.77
CA GLU A 114 4.13 7.60 -9.50
C GLU A 114 4.18 6.12 -9.86
N SER A 115 5.35 5.59 -10.21
CA SER A 115 5.58 4.16 -10.39
C SER A 115 5.37 3.38 -9.09
N VAL A 116 5.86 3.90 -7.96
CA VAL A 116 5.65 3.31 -6.64
C VAL A 116 4.15 3.19 -6.34
N LYS A 117 3.41 4.29 -6.49
CA LYS A 117 1.95 4.33 -6.29
C LYS A 117 1.24 3.29 -7.13
N LEU A 118 1.57 3.25 -8.42
CA LEU A 118 0.92 2.34 -9.37
C LEU A 118 1.22 0.87 -9.05
N LEU A 119 2.47 0.54 -8.72
CA LEU A 119 2.87 -0.82 -8.34
C LEU A 119 2.16 -1.27 -7.05
N VAL A 120 2.08 -0.42 -6.03
CA VAL A 120 1.35 -0.72 -4.79
C VAL A 120 -0.14 -0.89 -5.04
N GLN A 121 -0.76 -0.03 -5.84
CA GLN A 121 -2.17 -0.16 -6.26
C GLN A 121 -2.43 -1.46 -7.05
N ALA A 122 -1.43 -1.94 -7.80
CA ALA A 122 -1.48 -3.19 -8.52
C ALA A 122 -1.27 -4.45 -7.63
N GLY A 123 -1.00 -4.26 -6.34
CA GLY A 123 -0.79 -5.34 -5.38
C GLY A 123 0.67 -5.77 -5.22
N ALA A 124 1.63 -4.87 -5.48
CA ALA A 124 3.02 -5.11 -5.10
C ALA A 124 3.14 -5.29 -3.59
N ASP A 125 3.86 -6.33 -3.18
CA ASP A 125 4.15 -6.62 -1.78
C ASP A 125 5.30 -5.72 -1.30
N VAL A 126 4.96 -4.75 -0.46
CA VAL A 126 5.90 -3.78 0.11
C VAL A 126 6.82 -4.40 1.16
N THR A 127 6.53 -5.63 1.62
CA THR A 127 7.27 -6.32 2.68
C THR A 127 8.39 -7.23 2.17
N ILE A 128 8.55 -7.35 0.85
CA ILE A 128 9.62 -8.16 0.26
C ILE A 128 10.97 -7.53 0.58
N ILE A 129 11.89 -8.36 1.08
CA ILE A 129 13.25 -8.00 1.42
C ILE A 129 14.21 -8.57 0.39
N ASN A 130 15.07 -7.73 -0.19
CA ASN A 130 16.10 -8.15 -1.13
C ASN A 130 17.27 -8.89 -0.43
N LYS A 131 18.25 -9.37 -1.20
CA LYS A 131 19.40 -10.11 -0.64
C LYS A 131 20.34 -9.27 0.22
N ALA A 132 20.25 -7.94 0.15
CA ALA A 132 20.99 -7.03 1.03
C ALA A 132 20.27 -6.81 2.38
N GLY A 133 19.04 -7.31 2.54
CA GLY A 133 18.25 -7.11 3.75
C GLY A 133 17.40 -5.84 3.73
N HIS A 134 17.17 -5.24 2.56
CA HIS A 134 16.41 -4.01 2.40
C HIS A 134 15.03 -4.28 1.79
N ASP A 135 14.00 -3.60 2.30
CA ASP A 135 12.72 -3.45 1.57
C ASP A 135 12.78 -2.21 0.65
N ALA A 136 11.68 -1.94 -0.05
CA ALA A 136 11.59 -0.78 -0.93
C ALA A 136 11.65 0.56 -0.18
N VAL A 137 11.15 0.65 1.06
CA VAL A 137 11.20 1.90 1.84
C VAL A 137 12.64 2.21 2.22
N PHE A 138 13.39 1.21 2.65
CA PHE A 138 14.80 1.33 2.98
C PHE A 138 15.61 1.79 1.77
N GLU A 139 15.38 1.21 0.59
CA GLU A 139 16.05 1.65 -0.65
C GLU A 139 15.74 3.12 -0.98
N ALA A 140 14.51 3.59 -0.76
CA ALA A 140 14.17 5.00 -0.91
C ALA A 140 14.87 5.90 0.13
N GLU A 141 14.95 5.46 1.39
CA GLU A 141 15.56 6.21 2.49
C GLU A 141 17.06 6.44 2.24
N ILE A 142 17.83 5.38 1.95
CA ILE A 142 19.29 5.50 1.75
C ILE A 142 19.68 6.25 0.47
N ASN A 143 18.73 6.48 -0.44
CA ASN A 143 18.92 7.21 -1.70
C ASN A 143 18.24 8.61 -1.69
N ASP A 144 17.87 9.11 -0.51
CA ASP A 144 17.29 10.45 -0.29
C ASP A 144 15.97 10.69 -1.05
N LYS A 145 15.12 9.66 -1.18
CA LYS A 145 13.83 9.73 -1.89
C LYS A 145 12.68 10.02 -0.94
N GLY A 146 12.74 11.18 -0.28
CA GLY A 146 11.81 11.60 0.79
C GLY A 146 10.33 11.43 0.44
N ASP A 147 9.90 11.91 -0.74
CA ASP A 147 8.50 11.81 -1.17
C ASP A 147 8.00 10.36 -1.30
N VAL A 148 8.89 9.42 -1.65
CA VAL A 148 8.58 7.99 -1.72
C VAL A 148 8.48 7.39 -0.33
N VAL A 149 9.42 7.74 0.56
CA VAL A 149 9.41 7.28 1.96
C VAL A 149 8.12 7.73 2.65
N GLU A 150 7.80 9.03 2.56
CA GLU A 150 6.60 9.61 3.16
C GLU A 150 5.34 8.90 2.64
N TRP A 151 5.26 8.68 1.33
CA TRP A 151 4.09 8.03 0.74
C TRP A 151 3.96 6.55 1.11
N LEU A 152 5.06 5.78 1.09
CA LEU A 152 5.03 4.35 1.42
C LEU A 152 4.69 4.13 2.90
N LEU A 153 5.25 4.92 3.82
CA LEU A 153 4.91 4.83 5.25
C LEU A 153 3.44 5.16 5.48
N ALA A 154 2.92 6.23 4.87
CA ALA A 154 1.51 6.58 4.95
C ALA A 154 0.59 5.50 4.34
N ALA A 155 1.01 4.87 3.23
CA ALA A 155 0.26 3.80 2.59
C ALA A 155 0.16 2.55 3.48
N VAL A 156 1.22 2.21 4.23
CA VAL A 156 1.21 1.09 5.18
C VAL A 156 0.27 1.38 6.36
N GLU A 157 0.32 2.58 6.94
CA GLU A 157 -0.58 2.98 8.03
C GLU A 157 -2.07 3.01 7.60
N GLY A 158 -2.34 3.43 6.36
CA GLY A 158 -3.68 3.45 5.78
C GLY A 158 -4.31 2.06 5.60
N LEU A 159 -3.50 1.01 5.42
CA LEU A 159 -3.97 -0.38 5.31
C LEU A 159 -4.38 -0.98 6.67
N GLU A 160 -3.79 -0.49 7.77
CA GLU A 160 -4.10 -0.96 9.13
C GLU A 160 -5.40 -0.36 9.70
N THR A 161 -5.75 0.86 9.29
CA THR A 161 -6.96 1.56 9.76
C THR A 161 -8.27 1.07 9.14
N GLY A 162 -8.22 0.21 8.12
CA GLY A 162 -9.39 -0.37 7.44
C GLY A 162 -10.07 -1.56 8.14
N ILE A 163 -9.59 -2.00 9.31
CA ILE A 163 -10.14 -3.17 10.04
C ILE A 163 -10.88 -2.75 11.34
N GLY A 164 -11.14 -1.45 11.57
CA GLY A 164 -11.54 -0.97 12.90
C GLY A 164 -12.67 0.05 13.06
N GLN A 165 -13.37 0.51 12.02
CA GLN A 165 -14.54 1.40 12.21
C GLN A 165 -15.67 1.07 11.23
N GLY A 166 -16.47 0.07 11.61
CA GLY A 166 -17.78 -0.22 11.03
C GLY A 166 -18.71 -0.69 12.15
N GLY A 167 -19.70 0.14 12.46
CA GLY A 167 -20.64 0.00 13.59
C GLY A 167 -20.25 1.00 14.69
N ASP A 168 -21.03 2.03 15.04
CA ASP A 168 -22.48 2.08 15.08
C ASP A 168 -23.00 3.50 14.78
N GLU A 169 -23.75 3.64 13.70
CA GLU A 169 -24.81 4.64 13.61
C GLU A 169 -26.09 4.01 14.20
N GLU A 170 -26.40 4.34 15.45
CA GLU A 170 -27.78 4.43 15.95
C GLU A 170 -27.93 5.90 16.39
N GLY A 171 -28.67 6.79 15.74
CA GLY A 171 -29.94 6.58 15.06
C GLY A 171 -31.08 6.88 16.02
N GLU A 172 -31.29 8.15 16.39
CA GLU A 172 -32.59 8.56 16.94
C GLU A 172 -32.89 10.04 16.63
N ARG A 173 -33.74 10.23 15.60
CA ARG A 173 -34.48 11.45 15.34
C ARG A 173 -35.95 11.14 15.63
N GLY A 174 -36.52 11.77 16.64
CA GLY A 174 -37.95 11.75 16.91
C GLY A 174 -38.30 12.74 18.01
N GLY A 175 -38.93 13.86 17.65
CA GLY A 175 -39.50 14.80 18.61
C GLY A 175 -40.97 14.49 18.88
N GLU A 176 -41.46 14.83 20.07
CA GLU A 176 -42.80 15.39 20.26
C GLU A 176 -42.90 16.06 21.64
N ALA A 177 -43.76 17.07 21.72
CA ALA A 177 -44.09 17.86 22.89
C ALA A 177 -44.84 17.06 23.96
N ASP A 178 -44.73 17.41 25.24
CA ASP A 178 -45.83 18.01 26.03
C ASP A 178 -45.38 18.34 27.47
N ARG A 179 -45.99 19.37 28.08
CA ARG A 179 -45.79 19.75 29.50
C ARG A 179 -46.74 18.96 30.41
N PRO A 180 -46.41 18.82 31.70
CA PRO A 180 -47.12 19.63 32.72
C PRO A 180 -46.13 20.15 33.80
N LYS A 181 -46.12 21.43 34.21
CA LYS A 181 -47.02 22.10 35.18
C LYS A 181 -47.39 21.22 36.39
N ASP A 182 -46.71 21.42 37.52
CA ASP A 182 -47.28 22.06 38.71
C ASP A 182 -46.32 21.99 39.92
N ALA A 183 -46.20 23.13 40.61
CA ALA A 183 -46.05 23.35 42.06
C ALA A 183 -44.84 22.72 42.79
N ASP A 184 -44.18 23.29 43.80
CA ASP A 184 -44.33 24.45 44.67
C ASP A 184 -42.92 24.67 45.27
N GLY A 185 -42.50 25.90 45.57
CA GLY A 185 -41.20 26.09 46.23
C GLY A 185 -40.72 27.52 46.38
N ASN A 186 -41.51 28.33 47.09
CA ASN A 186 -41.11 29.43 47.97
C ASN A 186 -39.73 30.10 47.76
N ALA A 187 -39.77 31.38 47.36
CA ALA A 187 -38.67 32.31 47.59
C ALA A 187 -38.50 32.58 49.10
N ASP A 188 -37.26 32.58 49.57
CA ASP A 188 -36.68 33.51 50.57
C ASP A 188 -35.60 32.82 51.41
N GLY A 189 -34.46 33.50 51.55
CA GLY A 189 -33.45 33.19 52.58
C GLY A 189 -32.04 33.05 52.00
N VAL A 190 -31.40 34.16 51.64
CA VAL A 190 -30.32 34.82 52.40
C VAL A 190 -29.02 34.01 52.57
N GLU A 191 -27.95 34.62 52.05
CA GLU A 191 -26.65 34.76 52.72
C GLU A 191 -25.62 33.63 52.58
N GLN A 192 -24.70 33.85 51.63
CA GLN A 192 -23.32 33.39 51.74
C GLN A 192 -22.71 33.91 53.04
N VAL A 193 -21.95 33.07 53.77
CA VAL A 193 -20.65 33.40 54.39
C VAL A 193 -20.15 32.20 55.24
N ARG A 194 -19.15 31.53 54.68
CA ARG A 194 -17.82 31.26 55.27
C ARG A 194 -17.69 30.45 56.59
N THR A 195 -16.91 29.36 56.44
CA THR A 195 -15.77 28.90 57.26
C THR A 195 -15.95 28.00 58.49
N GLN A 196 -14.98 27.04 58.55
CA GLN A 196 -14.23 26.56 59.73
C GLN A 196 -14.93 25.53 60.63
N MET A 197 -14.27 24.54 61.25
CA MET A 197 -12.90 24.00 61.29
C MET A 197 -12.98 22.72 62.15
N GLU A 198 -11.90 21.93 62.16
CA GLU A 198 -11.54 20.94 63.21
C GLU A 198 -12.37 19.65 63.27
N GLY A 199 -11.80 18.45 63.38
CA GLY A 199 -10.41 18.04 63.61
C GLY A 199 -10.39 16.77 64.48
N LEU A 200 -9.28 16.03 64.38
CA LEU A 200 -8.74 15.11 65.40
C LEU A 200 -9.40 13.70 65.45
N ASP A 201 -8.71 12.56 65.54
CA ASP A 201 -7.31 12.20 65.85
C ASP A 201 -7.18 10.69 65.49
N ALA A 202 -6.16 10.17 64.80
CA ALA A 202 -4.76 9.93 65.16
C ALA A 202 -4.43 8.44 65.48
N ALA A 203 -3.27 8.02 64.97
CA ALA A 203 -2.33 7.03 65.49
C ALA A 203 -2.65 5.50 65.43
N ASN A 204 -1.90 4.79 64.58
CA ASN A 204 -0.89 3.76 64.94
C ASN A 204 -0.18 3.33 63.62
N GLY A 205 1.14 3.36 63.39
CA GLY A 205 2.26 3.02 64.26
C GLY A 205 2.64 1.55 64.07
N SER A 206 3.64 1.23 63.22
CA SER A 206 4.62 0.12 63.44
C SER A 206 5.53 -0.09 62.21
N GLN A 207 6.79 0.34 62.34
CA GLN A 207 7.97 -0.31 61.77
C GLN A 207 8.65 -1.12 62.88
N GLY A 208 9.27 -2.25 62.53
CA GLY A 208 10.37 -2.84 63.29
C GLY A 208 10.19 -4.31 63.68
N GLY A 209 10.93 -5.19 62.99
CA GLY A 209 11.10 -6.61 63.29
C GLY A 209 12.00 -7.26 62.26
#